data_AF-A0A934AEA1-F1
#
_entry.id   AF-A0A934AEA1-F1
#
_cell.length_a   1.000
_cell.length_b   1.000
_cell.length_c   1.000
_cell.angle_alpha   90.00
_cell.angle_beta   90.00
_cell.angle_gamma   90.00
#
_symmetry.space_group_name_H-M   'P 1'
#
loop_
_entity.id
_entity.type
_entity.pdbx_description
1 polymer ?
#
loop_
_entity_poly.entity_id
_entity_poly.type
_entity_poly.pdbx_seq_one_letter_code
_entity_poly.pdbx_strand_id
1 'polypeptide(L)'
;MMIRTQIYMPEELHIQLKLLASSRKVNYSSLIRRGVAHVIKEEHAQKPDAWKSFIGAGGKGGPRDTSKRIDYYLYGGGSTWAKRK
;
A
#
# COMPACT_ATOMS: atom_id res chain seq x y z
N MET A 1 -0.48 19.71 -13.69
CA MET A 1 -1.75 20.25 -14.23
C MET A 1 -2.75 20.42 -13.10
N MET A 2 -3.56 21.48 -13.06
CA MET A 2 -4.61 21.67 -12.05
C MET A 2 -5.97 21.71 -12.74
N ILE A 3 -6.95 20.98 -12.18
CA ILE A 3 -8.31 20.88 -12.69
C ILE A 3 -9.20 21.81 -11.84
N ARG A 4 -10.11 22.55 -12.48
CA ARG A 4 -11.16 23.29 -11.77
C ARG A 4 -12.33 22.35 -11.50
N THR A 5 -12.73 22.27 -10.23
CA THR A 5 -13.82 21.41 -9.78
C THR A 5 -14.83 22.26 -9.02
N GLN A 6 -16.11 22.10 -9.33
CA GLN A 6 -17.21 22.66 -8.57
C GLN A 6 -17.72 21.57 -7.61
N ILE A 7 -17.87 21.91 -6.34
CA ILE A 7 -18.36 21.00 -5.30
C ILE A 7 -19.45 21.72 -4.50
N TYR A 8 -20.47 20.97 -4.08
CA TYR A 8 -21.42 21.46 -3.09
C TYR A 8 -20.82 21.26 -1.69
N MET A 9 -20.90 22.30 -0.87
CA MET A 9 -20.40 22.31 0.50
C MET A 9 -21.40 23.01 1.41
N PRO A 10 -21.65 22.48 2.63
CA PRO A 10 -22.42 23.19 3.65
C PRO A 10 -21.86 24.60 3.92
N GLU A 11 -22.75 25.57 4.11
CA GLU A 11 -22.38 26.98 4.31
C GLU A 11 -21.46 27.16 5.52
N GLU A 12 -21.75 26.48 6.63
CA GLU A 12 -20.94 26.52 7.85
C GLU A 12 -19.48 26.11 7.58
N LEU A 13 -19.28 25.03 6.82
CA LEU A 13 -17.94 24.58 6.44
C LEU A 13 -17.23 25.58 5.53
N HIS A 14 -17.96 26.20 4.62
CA HIS A 14 -17.40 27.25 3.76
C HIS A 14 -16.96 28.47 4.59
N ILE A 15 -17.74 28.89 5.60
CA ILE A 15 -17.39 29.99 6.51
C ILE A 15 -16.15 29.64 7.34
N GLN A 16 -16.11 28.44 7.92
CA GLN A 16 -14.95 27.99 8.70
C GLN A 16 -13.68 27.93 7.84
N LEU A 17 -13.79 27.42 6.62
CA LEU A 17 -12.69 27.36 5.66
C LEU A 17 -12.20 28.76 5.28
N LYS A 18 -13.12 29.73 5.10
CA LYS A 18 -12.79 31.14 4.87
C LYS A 18 -11.93 31.71 5.97
N LEU A 19 -12.38 31.54 7.21
CA LEU A 19 -11.72 32.09 8.38
C LEU A 19 -10.33 31.46 8.57
N LEU A 20 -10.21 30.15 8.31
CA LEU A 20 -8.94 29.44 8.37
C LEU A 20 -7.97 29.88 7.27
N ALA A 21 -8.46 30.09 6.05
CA ALA A 21 -7.66 30.57 4.93
C ALA A 21 -7.13 31.98 5.20
N SER A 22 -7.99 32.89 5.68
CA SER A 22 -7.63 34.26 6.03
C SER A 22 -6.61 34.32 7.17
N SER A 23 -6.81 33.58 8.26
CA SER A 23 -5.88 33.55 9.40
C SER A 23 -4.50 33.02 9.00
N ARG A 24 -4.44 32.02 8.11
CA ARG A 24 -3.19 31.41 7.65
C ARG A 24 -2.57 32.08 6.41
N LYS A 25 -3.19 33.13 5.87
CA LYS A 25 -2.77 33.82 4.63
C LYS A 25 -2.55 32.84 3.45
N VAL A 26 -3.42 31.84 3.32
CA VAL A 26 -3.38 30.85 2.23
C VAL A 26 -4.67 30.88 1.42
N ASN A 27 -4.62 30.37 0.18
CA ASN A 27 -5.83 30.24 -0.62
C ASN A 27 -6.69 29.04 -0.18
N TYR A 28 -7.99 29.14 -0.43
CA TYR A 28 -8.98 28.10 -0.12
C TYR A 28 -8.62 26.75 -0.72
N SER A 29 -8.25 26.76 -2.00
CA SER A 29 -7.96 25.55 -2.75
C SER A 29 -6.78 24.77 -2.14
N SER A 30 -5.83 25.43 -1.48
CA SER A 30 -4.72 24.78 -0.77
C SER A 30 -5.18 24.02 0.45
N LEU A 31 -6.13 24.57 1.22
CA LEU A 31 -6.72 23.86 2.36
C LEU A 31 -7.56 22.67 1.89
N ILE A 32 -8.38 22.85 0.85
CA ILE A 32 -9.18 21.78 0.24
C ILE A 32 -8.26 20.65 -0.25
N ARG A 33 -7.20 20.97 -1.03
CA ARG A 33 -6.24 19.98 -1.51
C ARG A 33 -5.56 19.22 -0.37
N ARG A 34 -5.20 19.91 0.72
CA ARG A 34 -4.59 19.27 1.89
C ARG A 34 -5.56 18.32 2.59
N GLY A 35 -6.81 18.73 2.78
CA GLY A 35 -7.84 17.88 3.36
C GLY A 35 -8.08 16.63 2.50
N VAL A 36 -8.27 16.81 1.19
CA VAL A 36 -8.45 15.70 0.24
C VAL A 36 -7.25 14.75 0.25
N ALA A 37 -6.02 15.28 0.21
CA ALA A 37 -4.81 14.46 0.25
C ALA A 37 -4.68 13.68 1.57
N HIS A 38 -5.09 14.27 2.68
CA HIS A 38 -5.08 13.61 3.98
C HIS A 38 -6.04 12.43 4.02
N VAL A 39 -7.28 12.63 3.59
CA VAL A 39 -8.31 11.56 3.53
C VAL A 39 -7.87 10.44 2.59
N ILE A 40 -7.39 10.76 1.37
CA ILE A 40 -6.90 9.73 0.43
C ILE A 40 -5.76 8.92 1.04
N LYS A 41 -4.83 9.58 1.75
CA LYS A 41 -3.71 8.92 2.41
C LYS A 41 -4.17 7.97 3.51
N GLU A 42 -5.14 8.38 4.32
CA GLU A 42 -5.71 7.53 5.38
C GLU A 42 -6.39 6.30 4.80
N GLU A 43 -7.21 6.47 3.76
CA GLU A 43 -7.86 5.36 3.06
C GLU A 43 -6.86 4.40 2.40
N HIS A 44 -5.78 4.93 1.81
CA HIS A 44 -4.72 4.12 1.23
C HIS A 44 -3.89 3.38 2.30
N ALA A 45 -3.67 3.99 3.46
CA ALA A 45 -2.92 3.38 4.56
C ALA A 45 -3.67 2.22 5.23
N GLN A 46 -5.01 2.22 5.17
CA GLN A 46 -5.83 1.13 5.70
C GLN A 46 -5.86 -0.11 4.81
N LYS A 47 -5.41 -0.04 3.55
CA LYS A 47 -5.17 -1.24 2.76
C LYS A 47 -3.90 -1.91 3.28
N PRO A 48 -3.97 -3.09 3.92
CA PRO A 48 -2.76 -3.80 4.28
C PRO A 48 -1.94 -4.00 3.01
N ASP A 49 -0.67 -3.62 3.04
CA ASP A 49 0.30 -3.91 1.99
C ASP A 49 0.14 -5.38 1.61
N ALA A 50 -0.50 -5.67 0.48
CA ALA A 50 -0.57 -7.02 -0.05
C ALA A 50 0.85 -7.60 -0.13
N TRP A 51 1.86 -6.75 -0.34
CA TRP A 51 3.25 -7.13 -0.34
C TRP A 51 3.78 -7.66 1.01
N LYS A 52 3.35 -7.10 2.15
CA LYS A 52 3.71 -7.64 3.48
C LYS A 52 3.03 -8.98 3.74
N SER A 53 1.82 -9.20 3.21
CA SER A 53 1.16 -10.51 3.27
C SER A 53 1.88 -11.57 2.41
N PHE A 54 2.46 -11.17 1.28
CA PHE A 54 3.26 -12.06 0.42
C PHE A 54 4.60 -12.46 1.06
N ILE A 55 5.30 -11.53 1.72
CA ILE A 55 6.59 -11.83 2.38
C ILE A 55 6.36 -12.73 3.62
N GLY A 56 5.25 -12.54 4.35
CA GLY A 56 4.88 -13.38 5.49
C GLY A 56 4.47 -14.81 5.11
N ALA A 57 3.93 -15.02 3.90
CA ALA A 57 3.51 -16.33 3.42
C ALA A 57 4.69 -17.24 3.03
N GLY A 58 5.83 -16.68 2.62
CA GLY A 58 7.05 -17.45 2.31
C GLY A 58 7.95 -17.75 3.52
N GLY A 59 7.73 -17.08 4.66
CA GLY A 59 8.62 -17.17 5.83
C GLY A 59 8.20 -18.18 6.90
N LYS A 60 6.98 -18.72 6.86
CA LYS A 60 6.47 -19.67 7.86
C LYS A 60 6.40 -21.08 7.29
N GLY A 61 7.51 -21.82 7.38
CA GLY A 61 7.45 -23.28 7.44
C GLY A 61 8.02 -24.08 6.27
N GLY A 62 8.93 -23.51 5.46
CA GLY A 62 9.70 -24.27 4.47
C GLY A 62 11.14 -24.55 4.94
N PRO A 63 11.71 -25.75 4.71
CA PRO A 63 13.12 -26.01 4.97
C PRO A 63 14.01 -24.98 4.25
N ARG A 64 14.90 -24.30 4.97
CA ARG A 64 15.76 -23.21 4.43
C ARG A 64 16.71 -23.64 3.30
N ASP A 65 16.79 -24.94 3.03
CA ASP A 65 17.64 -25.56 2.02
C ASP A 65 16.89 -25.99 0.76
N THR A 66 15.62 -25.60 0.57
CA THR A 66 14.84 -25.97 -0.63
C THR A 66 15.56 -25.56 -1.92
N SER A 67 16.10 -24.35 -2.00
CA SER A 67 16.82 -23.86 -3.19
C SER A 67 18.15 -24.57 -3.44
N LYS A 68 18.79 -25.12 -2.41
CA LYS A 68 20.08 -25.83 -2.52
C LYS A 68 19.93 -27.34 -2.72
N ARG A 69 18.76 -27.89 -2.42
CA ARG A 69 18.47 -29.33 -2.46
C ARG A 69 17.18 -29.63 -3.22
N ILE A 70 16.90 -28.88 -4.28
CA ILE A 70 15.75 -29.10 -5.18
C ILE A 70 15.65 -30.59 -5.55
N ASP A 71 16.76 -31.23 -5.92
CA ASP A 71 16.77 -32.65 -6.29
C ASP A 71 16.39 -33.60 -5.15
N TYR A 72 16.79 -33.29 -3.91
CA TYR A 72 16.41 -34.10 -2.75
C TYR A 72 14.91 -33.98 -2.45
N TYR A 73 14.33 -32.79 -2.67
CA TYR A 73 12.91 -32.56 -2.41
C TYR A 73 12.02 -33.02 -3.57
N LEU A 74 12.51 -33.00 -4.80
CA LEU A 74 11.81 -33.53 -5.97
C LEU A 74 11.89 -35.06 -6.04
N TYR A 75 13.00 -35.67 -5.60
CA TYR A 75 13.27 -37.09 -5.83
C TYR A 75 13.53 -37.92 -4.56
N GLY A 76 13.52 -37.32 -3.36
CA GLY A 76 13.46 -38.00 -2.05
C GLY A 76 14.49 -39.10 -1.81
N GLY A 77 15.61 -38.78 -1.15
CA GLY A 77 16.46 -39.77 -0.47
C GLY A 77 16.92 -40.98 -1.31
N GLY A 78 17.95 -40.79 -2.14
CA GLY A 78 18.63 -41.87 -2.83
C GLY A 78 18.44 -41.80 -4.34
N SER A 79 19.38 -41.16 -5.03
CA SER A 79 19.42 -41.11 -6.49
C SER A 79 19.60 -42.53 -7.08
N THR A 80 18.50 -43.17 -7.44
CA THR A 80 18.50 -44.38 -8.30
C THR A 80 18.59 -44.04 -9.78
N TRP A 81 18.29 -42.80 -10.18
CA TRP A 81 18.52 -42.31 -11.55
C TRP A 81 19.99 -42.03 -11.88
N ALA A 82 20.88 -42.02 -10.88
CA ALA A 82 22.33 -42.03 -11.08
C ALA A 82 22.88 -43.42 -11.47
N LYS A 83 22.04 -44.46 -11.53
CA LYS A 83 22.44 -45.82 -11.91
C LYS A 83 21.47 -46.43 -12.94
N ARG A 84 21.14 -45.72 -14.02
CA ARG A 84 20.68 -46.35 -15.27
C ARG A 84 20.68 -45.34 -16.43
N LYS A 85 21.82 -45.25 -17.10
CA LYS A 85 21.93 -45.74 -18.48
C LYS A 85 23.34 -46.19 -18.74
#